data_AF-A0A2C9KSW9-F1
#
_entry.id   AF-A0A2C9KSW9-F1
#
_cell.length_a   1.000
_cell.length_b   1.000
_cell.length_c   1.000
_cell.angle_alpha   90.00
_cell.angle_beta   90.00
_cell.angle_gamma   90.00
#
_symmetry.space_group_name_H-M   'P 1'
#
loop_
_entity.id
_entity.type
_entity.pdbx_description
1 polymer ?
#
loop_
_entity_poly.entity_id
_entity_poly.type
_entity_poly.pdbx_seq_one_letter_code
_entity_poly.pdbx_strand_id
1 'polypeptide(L)'
;YSLDEFGKARRSAVVRGFIDALTRGGPGGTPRPIELHSHDPLRYVGDMLAWLHQSSASEKEYLQSLVKNCSANVIQLEEILGNITEGVCTPFK
;
A
#
# COMPACT_ATOMS: atom_id res chain seq x y z
N TYR A 1 13.85 8.63 14.06
CA TYR A 1 13.53 9.85 13.30
C TYR A 1 13.43 9.56 11.80
N SER A 2 14.51 9.16 11.11
CA SER A 2 14.47 8.94 9.65
C SER A 2 13.50 7.84 9.18
N LEU A 3 13.38 6.74 9.93
CA LEU A 3 12.43 5.66 9.61
C LEU A 3 10.96 6.05 9.83
N ASP A 4 10.69 6.94 10.79
CA ASP A 4 9.34 7.44 11.08
C ASP A 4 8.85 8.37 9.95
N GLU A 5 9.71 9.30 9.52
CA GLU A 5 9.42 10.17 8.37
C GLU A 5 9.28 9.37 7.07
N PHE A 6 10.09 8.32 6.88
CA PHE A 6 9.91 7.38 5.78
C PHE A 6 8.53 6.71 5.83
N GLY A 7 8.13 6.19 7.00
CA GLY A 7 6.82 5.55 7.20
C GLY A 7 5.65 6.49 6.84
N LYS A 8 5.71 7.76 7.26
CA LYS A 8 4.71 8.79 6.92
C LYS A 8 4.65 9.04 5.41
N ALA A 9 5.80 9.21 4.76
CA ALA A 9 5.86 9.44 3.32
C ALA A 9 5.31 8.24 2.54
N ARG A 10 5.66 7.01 2.93
CA ARG A 10 5.13 5.78 2.32
C ARG A 10 3.64 5.64 2.52
N ARG A 11 3.11 5.91 3.71
CA ARG A 11 1.66 5.92 3.97
C ARG A 11 0.92 6.81 2.97
N SER A 12 1.38 8.05 2.77
CA SER A 12 0.78 8.96 1.79
C SER A 12 0.87 8.43 0.36
N ALA A 13 2.02 7.85 -0.01
CA ALA A 13 2.21 7.26 -1.33
C ALA A 13 1.28 6.06 -1.59
N VAL A 14 1.10 5.17 -0.61
CA VAL A 14 0.22 4.00 -0.71
C VAL A 14 -1.24 4.43 -0.84
N VAL A 15 -1.70 5.38 -0.02
CA VAL A 15 -3.08 5.91 -0.13
C VAL A 15 -3.32 6.50 -1.52
N ARG A 16 -2.39 7.31 -2.03
CA ARG A 16 -2.50 7.87 -3.38
C ARG A 16 -2.48 6.79 -4.45
N GLY A 17 -1.60 5.80 -4.32
CA GLY A 17 -1.53 4.65 -5.21
C GLY A 17 -2.84 3.86 -5.25
N PHE A 18 -3.52 3.71 -4.11
CA PHE A 18 -4.82 3.05 -4.04
C PHE A 18 -5.89 3.84 -4.79
N ILE A 19 -5.96 5.16 -4.59
CA ILE A 19 -6.88 6.04 -5.34
C ILE A 19 -6.61 5.98 -6.84
N ASP A 20 -5.34 6.00 -7.24
CA ASP A 20 -4.96 5.87 -8.64
C ASP A 20 -5.37 4.50 -9.20
N ALA A 21 -5.20 3.40 -8.46
CA ALA A 21 -5.66 2.08 -8.88
C ALA A 21 -7.19 1.98 -9.01
N LEU A 22 -7.93 2.63 -8.11
CA LEU A 22 -9.39 2.71 -8.17
C LEU A 22 -9.86 3.47 -9.42
N THR A 23 -9.28 4.64 -9.67
CA THR A 23 -9.84 5.63 -10.61
C THR A 23 -9.14 5.69 -11.98
N ARG A 24 -7.83 5.42 -12.04
CA ARG A 24 -6.99 5.53 -13.25
C ARG A 24 -6.45 4.19 -13.71
N GLY A 25 -6.35 3.21 -12.81
CA GLY A 25 -5.69 1.93 -13.06
C GLY A 25 -4.17 2.05 -12.97
N GLY A 26 -3.46 1.02 -13.44
CA GLY A 26 -2.00 0.98 -13.43
C GLY A 26 -1.34 1.88 -14.49
N PRO A 27 0.00 1.87 -14.59
CA PRO A 27 0.75 2.66 -15.56
C PRO A 27 0.22 2.48 -16.98
N GLY A 28 -0.14 3.58 -17.65
CA GLY A 28 -0.73 3.53 -18.99
C GLY A 28 -2.17 2.99 -19.04
N GLY A 29 -2.90 2.98 -17.91
CA GLY A 29 -4.27 2.49 -17.81
C GLY A 29 -4.38 0.96 -17.74
N THR A 30 -3.25 0.26 -17.50
CA THR A 30 -3.20 -1.20 -17.36
C THR A 30 -2.54 -1.58 -16.03
N PRO A 31 -3.19 -2.40 -15.18
CA PRO A 31 -4.56 -2.89 -15.31
C PRO A 31 -5.59 -1.74 -15.28
N ARG A 32 -6.79 -1.98 -15.80
CA ARG A 32 -7.86 -0.97 -15.87
C ARG A 32 -8.29 -0.51 -14.46
N PRO A 33 -8.87 0.70 -14.32
CA PRO A 33 -9.41 1.17 -13.05
C PRO A 33 -10.34 0.15 -12.38
N ILE A 34 -10.13 -0.10 -11.08
CA ILE A 34 -10.93 -1.05 -10.31
C ILE A 34 -12.41 -0.61 -10.23
N GLU A 35 -12.69 0.70 -10.24
CA GLU A 35 -14.06 1.24 -10.23
C GLU A 35 -14.92 0.79 -11.41
N LEU A 36 -14.33 0.37 -12.53
CA LEU A 36 -15.09 -0.19 -13.64
C LEU A 36 -15.84 -1.48 -13.25
N HIS A 37 -15.37 -2.19 -12.22
CA HIS A 37 -16.00 -3.40 -11.69
C HIS A 37 -16.96 -3.12 -10.53
N SER A 38 -17.26 -1.86 -10.19
CA SER A 38 -18.14 -1.48 -9.07
C SER A 38 -19.56 -2.06 -9.13
N HIS A 39 -20.02 -2.45 -10.31
CA HIS A 39 -21.31 -3.11 -10.54
C HIS A 39 -21.35 -4.58 -10.07
N ASP A 40 -20.19 -5.20 -9.86
CA ASP A 40 -20.03 -6.54 -9.29
C ASP A 40 -19.29 -6.42 -7.94
N PRO A 41 -20.01 -6.35 -6.81
CA PRO A 41 -19.40 -6.08 -5.51
C PRO A 41 -18.36 -7.10 -5.08
N LEU A 42 -18.54 -8.38 -5.42
CA LEU A 42 -17.60 -9.43 -5.04
C LEU A 42 -16.28 -9.25 -5.78
N ARG A 43 -16.34 -8.98 -7.08
CA ARG A 43 -15.16 -8.67 -7.89
C ARG A 43 -14.51 -7.35 -7.49
N TYR A 44 -15.31 -6.32 -7.24
CA TYR A 44 -14.82 -4.99 -6.85
C TYR A 44 -14.01 -5.05 -5.55
N VAL A 45 -14.56 -5.69 -4.51
CA VAL A 45 -13.84 -5.90 -3.25
C VAL A 45 -12.65 -6.85 -3.45
N GLY A 46 -12.79 -7.90 -4.26
CA GLY A 46 -11.70 -8.80 -4.60
C GLY A 46 -10.50 -8.07 -5.23
N ASP A 47 -10.74 -7.20 -6.19
CA ASP A 47 -9.72 -6.39 -6.87
C ASP A 47 -9.05 -5.39 -5.90
N MET A 48 -9.83 -4.76 -5.00
CA MET A 48 -9.28 -3.91 -3.94
C MET A 48 -8.35 -4.68 -2.99
N LEU A 49 -8.78 -5.86 -2.55
CA LEU A 49 -8.00 -6.71 -1.64
C LEU A 49 -6.74 -7.25 -2.32
N ALA A 50 -6.84 -7.62 -3.60
CA ALA A 50 -5.68 -8.05 -4.39
C ALA A 50 -4.64 -6.92 -4.51
N TRP A 51 -5.10 -5.69 -4.78
CA TRP A 51 -4.21 -4.53 -4.83
C TRP A 51 -3.56 -4.27 -3.47
N LEU A 52 -4.33 -4.30 -2.38
CA LEU A 52 -3.82 -4.08 -1.04
C LEU A 52 -2.78 -5.13 -0.65
N HIS A 53 -3.05 -6.41 -0.96
CA HIS A 53 -2.12 -7.51 -0.73
C HIS A 53 -0.81 -7.31 -1.49
N GLN A 54 -0.88 -6.98 -2.79
CA GLN A 54 0.31 -6.71 -3.60
C GLN A 54 1.09 -5.48 -3.11
N SER A 55 0.39 -4.40 -2.72
CA SER A 55 1.02 -3.20 -2.18
C SER A 55 1.73 -3.49 -0.86
N SER A 56 1.10 -4.24 0.05
CA SER A 56 1.69 -4.63 1.33
C SER A 56 2.97 -5.47 1.15
N ALA A 57 2.95 -6.44 0.22
CA ALA A 57 4.14 -7.21 -0.13
C ALA A 57 5.25 -6.31 -0.67
N SER A 58 4.92 -5.36 -1.56
CA SER A 58 5.88 -4.42 -2.13
C SER A 58 6.50 -3.50 -1.06
N GLU A 59 5.70 -2.96 -0.12
CA GLU A 59 6.21 -2.15 0.99
C GLU A 59 7.17 -2.92 1.89
N LYS A 60 6.84 -4.19 2.19
CA LYS A 60 7.70 -5.07 2.97
C LYS A 60 9.05 -5.28 2.27
N GLU A 61 9.04 -5.56 0.98
CA GLU A 61 10.26 -5.72 0.18
C GLU A 61 11.10 -4.42 0.15
N TYR A 62 10.47 -3.26 -0.03
CA TYR A 62 11.15 -1.97 0.01
C TYR A 62 11.80 -1.71 1.36
N LEU A 63 11.07 -1.94 2.46
CA LEU A 63 11.59 -1.78 3.81
C LEU A 63 12.77 -2.72 4.06
N GLN A 64 12.63 -4.01 3.72
CA GLN A 64 13.70 -5.00 3.86
C GLN A 64 14.95 -4.62 3.06
N SER A 65 14.78 -4.12 1.84
CA SER A 65 15.89 -3.65 1.00
C SER A 65 16.57 -2.41 1.61
N LEU A 66 15.80 -1.46 2.13
CA LEU A 66 16.31 -0.24 2.76
C LEU A 66 17.11 -0.54 4.03
N VAL A 67 16.64 -1.47 4.86
CA VAL A 67 17.32 -1.83 6.13
C VAL A 67 18.31 -2.97 6.00
N LYS A 68 18.54 -3.50 4.79
CA LYS A 68 19.41 -4.67 4.55
C LYS A 68 20.79 -4.55 5.21
N ASN A 69 21.34 -3.34 5.26
CA ASN A 69 22.65 -3.04 5.84
C ASN A 69 22.56 -2.39 7.24
N CYS A 70 21.36 -2.24 7.78
CA CYS A 70 21.09 -1.65 9.08
C CYS A 70 20.80 -2.76 10.11
N SER A 71 21.22 -2.58 11.36
CA SER A 71 20.88 -3.47 12.47
C SER A 71 19.44 -3.26 12.97
N ALA A 72 18.48 -3.14 12.05
CA ALA A 72 17.08 -2.94 12.39
C ALA A 72 16.48 -4.27 12.88
N ASN A 73 15.71 -4.21 13.98
CA ASN A 73 15.03 -5.39 14.51
C ASN A 73 13.80 -5.73 13.66
N VAL A 74 13.51 -7.03 13.49
CA VAL A 74 12.34 -7.52 12.75
C VAL A 74 11.03 -6.93 13.30
N ILE A 75 10.93 -6.75 14.62
CA ILE A 75 9.77 -6.18 15.29
C ILE A 75 9.52 -4.72 14.86
N GLN A 76 10.58 -3.92 14.67
CA GLN A 76 10.44 -2.52 14.22
C GLN A 76 9.97 -2.44 12.75
N LEU A 77 10.33 -3.42 11.92
CA LEU A 77 9.88 -3.47 10.53
C LEU A 77 8.39 -3.77 10.43
N GLU A 78 7.89 -4.71 11.24
CA GLU A 78 6.47 -5.04 11.28
C GLU A 78 5.62 -3.88 11.79
N GLU A 79 6.11 -3.14 12.79
CA GLU A 79 5.46 -1.92 13.28
C GLU A 79 5.37 -0.84 12.20
N ILE A 80 6.47 -0.57 11.49
CA ILE A 80 6.47 0.44 10.41
C ILE A 80 5.56 0.00 9.25
N LEU A 81 5.55 -1.28 8.89
CA LEU A 81 4.68 -1.82 7.85
C LEU A 81 3.19 -1.71 8.25
N GLY A 82 2.88 -2.00 9.51
CA GLY A 82 1.55 -1.78 10.09
C GLY A 82 1.13 -0.31 9.98
N ASN A 83 2.01 0.62 10.33
CA ASN A 83 1.75 2.05 10.22
C ASN A 83 1.53 2.52 8.76
N ILE A 84 2.26 1.96 7.78
CA ILE A 84 2.06 2.31 6.36
C ILE A 84 0.69 1.83 5.88
N THR A 85 0.35 0.58 6.19
CA THR A 85 -0.90 -0.07 5.73
C THR A 85 -2.15 0.46 6.44
N GLU A 86 -2.02 0.94 7.69
CA GLU A 86 -3.11 1.59 8.43
C GLU A 86 -3.73 2.77 7.65
N GLY A 87 -2.93 3.51 6.88
CA GLY A 87 -3.41 4.65 6.09
C GLY A 87 -4.47 4.29 5.05
N VAL A 88 -4.48 3.04 4.56
CA VAL A 88 -5.49 2.54 3.61
C VAL A 88 -6.73 2.01 4.31
N CYS A 89 -6.57 1.53 5.56
CA CYS A 89 -7.65 0.98 6.38
C CYS A 89 -8.39 2.04 7.21
N THR A 90 -7.84 3.25 7.35
CA THR A 90 -8.42 4.37 8.11
C THR A 90 -8.84 5.61 7.29
N PRO A 91 -9.39 5.49 6.06
CA PRO A 91 -9.74 6.67 5.27
C PRO A 91 -10.91 7.49 5.85
N PHE A 92 -11.56 7.04 6.93
CA PHE A 92 -12.73 7.69 7.55
C PHE A 92 -12.62 7.81 9.08
N LYS A 93 -11.60 8.52 9.58
CA LYS A 93 -11.69 9.18 10.89
C LYS A 93 -11.53 10.68 10.72
#